data_AF-A0A0B6XSQ5-F1
#
_entry.id   AF-A0A0B6XSQ5-F1
#
_cell.length_a   1.000
_cell.length_b   1.000
_cell.length_c   1.000
_cell.angle_alpha   90.00
_cell.angle_beta   90.00
_cell.angle_gamma   90.00
#
_symmetry.space_group_name_H-M   'P 1'
#
loop_
_entity.id
_entity.type
_entity.pdbx_description
1 polymer ?
#
loop_
_entity_poly.entity_id
_entity_poly.type
_entity_poly.pdbx_seq_one_letter_code
_entity_poly.pdbx_strand_id
1 'polypeptide(L)'
;VRELVVGRIRNTQEFYDYDIETTVLSLGLFPAHFLQYQTDDRVFFQFEAAWDSSLHNSAMLNRVTTYGEKVFMTLSAYLEVENCAQPACITRDLCMVIHSRDTKISAPRALKNLFGVSKD
;
A
#
# COMPACT_ATOMS: atom_id res chain seq x y z
N VAL A 1 -2.07 -8.94 10.67
CA VAL A 1 -1.73 -9.23 9.26
C VAL A 1 -0.61 -10.24 9.27
N ARG A 2 -0.77 -11.37 8.57
CA ARG A 2 0.27 -12.40 8.50
C ARG A 2 1.30 -12.06 7.44
N GLU A 3 0.82 -11.62 6.28
CA GLU A 3 1.67 -11.30 5.15
C GLU A 3 1.07 -10.13 4.37
N LEU A 4 1.94 -9.27 3.85
CA LEU A 4 1.59 -8.20 2.94
C LEU A 4 2.45 -8.34 1.70
N VAL A 5 1.82 -8.57 0.56
CA VAL A 5 2.51 -8.69 -0.72
C VAL A 5 2.14 -7.54 -1.64
N VAL A 6 3.09 -7.18 -2.49
CA VAL A 6 2.92 -6.16 -3.53
C VAL A 6 3.42 -6.69 -4.86
N GLY A 7 2.70 -6.38 -5.93
CA GLY A 7 3.05 -6.82 -7.28
C GLY A 7 2.15 -6.16 -8.32
N ARG A 8 2.12 -6.70 -9.55
CA ARG A 8 1.33 -6.15 -10.67
C ARG A 8 1.65 -4.68 -10.92
N ILE A 9 2.94 -4.37 -10.94
CA ILE A 9 3.43 -2.99 -11.14
C ILE A 9 3.20 -2.60 -12.60
N ARG A 10 2.46 -1.52 -12.83
CA ARG A 10 1.97 -1.13 -14.16
C ARG A 10 1.79 0.39 -14.28
N ASN A 11 1.69 0.90 -15.50
CA ASN A 11 1.54 2.35 -15.78
C ASN A 11 0.11 2.76 -16.20
N THR A 12 -0.77 1.78 -16.39
CA THR A 12 -2.20 1.97 -16.66
C THR A 12 -3.04 1.47 -15.50
N GLN A 13 -4.25 1.97 -15.37
CA GLN A 13 -5.15 1.47 -14.33
C GLN A 13 -5.61 0.04 -14.64
N GLU A 14 -5.84 -0.24 -15.92
CA GLU A 14 -6.21 -1.54 -16.44
C GLU A 14 -5.12 -2.56 -16.15
N PHE A 15 -5.56 -3.77 -15.82
CA PHE A 15 -4.72 -4.94 -15.60
C PHE A 15 -4.79 -5.82 -16.84
N TYR A 16 -3.63 -6.21 -17.35
CA TYR A 16 -3.50 -7.10 -18.50
C TYR A 16 -2.79 -8.40 -18.10
N ASP A 17 -3.00 -9.48 -18.84
CA ASP A 17 -2.43 -10.80 -18.50
C ASP A 17 -0.89 -10.80 -18.46
N TYR A 18 -0.21 -9.93 -19.22
CA TYR A 18 1.25 -9.80 -19.13
C TYR A 18 1.72 -9.19 -17.80
N ASP A 19 0.85 -8.49 -17.07
CA ASP A 19 1.17 -7.98 -15.72
C ASP A 19 1.22 -9.12 -14.68
N ILE A 20 0.70 -10.31 -15.00
CA ILE A 20 0.78 -11.51 -14.14
C ILE A 20 2.23 -11.97 -13.99
N GLU A 21 3.08 -11.73 -14.99
CA GLU A 21 4.50 -12.11 -14.97
C GLU A 21 5.34 -11.18 -14.08
N THR A 22 4.76 -10.10 -13.53
CA THR A 22 5.48 -9.18 -12.66
C THR A 22 5.80 -9.81 -11.31
N THR A 23 7.02 -9.55 -10.83
CA THR A 23 7.50 -10.08 -9.55
C THR A 23 6.64 -9.60 -8.38
N VAL A 24 6.10 -10.55 -7.63
CA VAL A 24 5.43 -10.29 -6.35
C VAL A 24 6.47 -10.32 -5.23
N LEU A 25 6.45 -9.30 -4.37
CA LEU A 25 7.35 -9.17 -3.24
C LEU A 25 6.57 -9.15 -1.92
N SER A 26 7.02 -9.93 -0.95
CA SER A 26 6.52 -9.89 0.42
C SER A 26 7.26 -8.81 1.19
N LEU A 27 6.51 -7.95 1.89
CA LEU A 27 7.06 -6.82 2.65
C LEU A 27 7.28 -7.22 4.12
N GLY A 28 8.40 -6.78 4.70
CA GLY A 28 8.70 -7.01 6.11
C GLY A 28 7.74 -6.21 7.00
N LEU A 29 6.90 -6.91 7.78
CA LEU A 29 5.93 -6.28 8.65
C LEU A 29 6.53 -5.88 10.01
N PHE A 30 6.19 -4.68 10.46
CA PHE A 30 6.41 -4.25 11.84
C PHE A 30 5.22 -4.72 12.72
N PRO A 31 5.41 -4.78 14.05
CA PRO A 31 4.32 -5.10 14.97
C PRO A 31 3.09 -4.21 14.75
N ALA A 32 1.92 -4.84 14.64
CA ALA A 32 0.66 -4.13 14.44
C ALA A 32 0.12 -3.56 15.76
N HIS A 33 -0.67 -2.49 15.64
CA HIS A 33 -1.33 -1.80 16.75
C HIS A 33 -2.84 -1.83 16.57
N PHE A 34 -3.55 -2.10 17.66
CA PHE A 34 -4.99 -1.95 17.74
C PHE A 34 -5.32 -0.50 18.10
N LEU A 35 -6.23 0.12 17.34
CA LEU A 35 -6.69 1.47 17.59
C LEU A 35 -8.15 1.43 18.06
N GLN A 36 -8.40 1.99 19.24
CA GLN A 36 -9.74 2.11 19.81
C GLN A 36 -10.16 3.58 19.80
N TYR A 37 -11.31 3.87 19.19
CA TYR A 37 -11.91 5.19 19.22
C TYR A 37 -13.17 5.14 20.08
N GLN A 38 -13.29 6.04 21.07
CA GLN A 38 -14.33 5.96 22.10
C GLN A 38 -15.75 6.15 21.57
N THR A 39 -15.92 6.75 20.39
CA THR A 39 -17.21 7.08 19.77
C THR A 39 -17.49 6.31 18.49
N ASP A 40 -16.64 5.34 18.15
CA ASP A 40 -16.74 4.55 16.93
C ASP A 40 -16.88 3.07 17.31
N ASP A 41 -17.90 2.40 16.77
CA ASP A 41 -18.15 0.97 16.98
C ASP A 41 -17.26 0.08 16.10
N ARG A 42 -16.52 0.70 15.16
CA ARG A 42 -15.59 -0.01 14.28
C ARG A 42 -14.29 -0.35 14.99
N VAL A 43 -13.73 -1.48 14.60
CA VAL A 43 -12.40 -1.91 14.99
C VAL A 43 -11.37 -1.43 13.97
N PHE A 44 -10.31 -0.79 14.47
CA PHE A 44 -9.23 -0.29 13.63
C PHE A 44 -7.92 -1.03 13.95
N PHE A 45 -7.23 -1.46 12.90
CA PHE A 45 -5.92 -2.06 12.99
C PHE A 45 -4.94 -1.26 12.13
N GLN A 46 -3.83 -0.86 12.73
CA GLN A 46 -2.74 -0.19 12.04
C GLN A 46 -1.52 -1.11 12.03
N PHE A 47 -0.86 -1.19 10.89
CA PHE A 47 0.40 -1.90 10.76
C PHE A 47 1.28 -1.12 9.80
N GLU A 48 2.59 -1.32 9.93
CA GLU A 48 3.59 -0.71 9.07
C GLU A 48 4.38 -1.82 8.39
N ALA A 49 4.92 -1.51 7.20
CA ALA A 49 5.75 -2.44 6.46
C ALA A 49 6.98 -1.71 5.95
N ALA A 50 8.13 -2.39 6.00
CA ALA A 50 9.37 -1.89 5.42
C ALA A 50 9.24 -1.82 3.90
N TRP A 51 9.70 -0.71 3.32
CA TRP A 51 9.71 -0.49 1.88
C TRP A 51 11.13 -0.20 1.39
N ASP A 52 11.57 -0.95 0.40
CA ASP A 52 12.82 -0.72 -0.32
C ASP A 52 12.56 -0.89 -1.81
N SER A 53 12.60 0.22 -2.56
CA SER A 53 12.36 0.21 -4.01
C SER A 53 13.28 -0.77 -4.73
N SER A 54 14.55 -0.89 -4.30
CA SER A 54 15.58 -1.68 -4.98
C SER A 54 15.32 -3.19 -4.96
N LEU A 55 14.51 -3.67 -4.02
CA LEU A 55 14.10 -5.07 -3.94
C LEU A 55 13.01 -5.42 -4.96
N HIS A 56 12.37 -4.42 -5.56
CA HIS A 56 11.41 -4.64 -6.62
C HIS A 56 12.12 -4.77 -7.96
N ASN A 57 11.83 -5.85 -8.67
CA ASN A 57 12.25 -6.03 -10.06
C ASN A 57 11.35 -5.21 -11.02
N SER A 58 11.28 -3.90 -10.79
CA SER A 58 10.50 -2.97 -11.61
C SER A 58 11.23 -1.64 -11.77
N ALA A 59 11.55 -1.28 -13.00
CA ALA A 59 12.12 0.03 -13.32
C ALA A 59 11.20 1.19 -12.93
N MET A 60 9.89 0.94 -12.81
CA MET A 60 8.90 1.96 -12.45
C MET A 60 8.99 2.38 -10.98
N LEU A 61 9.35 1.45 -10.09
CA LEU A 61 9.52 1.73 -8.66
C LEU A 61 10.93 2.26 -8.34
N ASN A 62 11.89 1.99 -9.21
CA ASN A 62 13.31 2.34 -9.02
C ASN A 62 13.71 3.71 -9.60
N ARG A 63 12.74 4.56 -9.94
CA ARG A 63 13.00 5.91 -10.47
C ARG A 63 11.94 6.91 -10.03
N VAL A 64 12.27 8.19 -10.18
CA VAL A 64 11.27 9.27 -10.11
C VAL A 64 10.26 9.10 -11.25
N THR A 65 8.98 9.19 -10.93
CA THR A 65 7.90 9.06 -11.91
C THR A 65 7.90 10.27 -12.84
N THR A 66 7.79 10.02 -14.15
CA THR A 66 7.81 11.09 -15.16
C THR A 66 6.54 11.95 -15.06
N TYR A 67 6.63 13.23 -15.45
CA TYR A 67 5.47 14.11 -15.46
C TYR A 67 4.33 13.53 -16.30
N GLY A 68 3.12 13.47 -15.72
CA GLY A 68 1.93 12.90 -16.34
C GLY A 68 1.80 11.37 -16.24
N GLU A 69 2.85 10.67 -15.81
CA GLU A 69 2.83 9.23 -15.56
C GLU A 69 2.28 8.93 -14.16
N LYS A 70 1.67 7.75 -14.02
CA LYS A 70 1.26 7.18 -12.73
C LYS A 70 1.77 5.75 -12.64
N VAL A 71 2.17 5.34 -11.46
CA VAL A 71 2.49 3.94 -11.17
C VAL A 71 1.32 3.34 -10.42
N PHE A 72 0.83 2.22 -10.90
CA PHE A 72 -0.17 1.42 -10.23
C PHE A 72 0.47 0.15 -9.71
N MET A 73 0.02 -0.30 -8.55
CA MET A 73 0.46 -1.54 -7.93
C MET A 73 -0.69 -2.19 -7.18
N THR A 74 -0.68 -3.51 -7.13
CA THR A 74 -1.65 -4.26 -6.35
C THR A 74 -1.02 -4.68 -5.03
N LEU A 75 -1.70 -4.35 -3.94
CA LEU A 75 -1.38 -4.76 -2.59
C LEU A 75 -2.37 -5.83 -2.15
N SER A 76 -1.87 -6.96 -1.65
CA SER A 76 -2.68 -8.04 -1.10
C SER A 76 -2.23 -8.33 0.34
N ALA A 77 -3.13 -8.15 1.29
CA ALA A 77 -2.92 -8.45 2.70
C ALA A 77 -3.59 -9.77 3.06
N TYR A 78 -2.81 -10.73 3.54
CA TYR A 78 -3.30 -11.99 4.08
C TYR A 78 -3.47 -11.88 5.58
N LEU A 79 -4.70 -12.07 6.03
CA LEU A 79 -5.14 -11.88 7.41
C LEU A 79 -5.41 -13.25 8.03
N GLU A 80 -4.78 -13.52 9.16
CA GLU A 80 -5.23 -14.59 10.04
C GLU A 80 -6.46 -14.11 10.81
N VAL A 81 -7.53 -14.87 10.65
CA VAL A 81 -8.82 -14.60 11.31
C VAL A 81 -9.12 -15.80 12.19
N GLU A 82 -9.48 -15.53 13.43
CA GLU A 82 -9.80 -16.58 14.40
C GLU A 82 -10.92 -17.47 13.84
N ASN A 83 -10.79 -18.79 14.03
CA ASN A 83 -11.72 -19.80 13.52
C ASN A 83 -11.82 -19.88 11.98
N CYS A 84 -10.91 -19.26 11.23
CA CYS A 84 -10.78 -19.50 9.80
C CYS A 84 -9.68 -20.52 9.50
N ALA A 85 -10.00 -21.53 8.68
CA ALA A 85 -9.05 -22.57 8.26
C ALA A 85 -7.98 -22.05 7.29
N GLN A 86 -8.24 -20.93 6.61
CA GLN A 86 -7.33 -20.29 5.67
C GLN A 86 -7.28 -18.77 5.90
N PRO A 87 -6.17 -18.10 5.59
CA PRO A 87 -6.08 -16.65 5.68
C PRO A 87 -7.07 -15.96 4.75
N ALA A 88 -7.76 -14.93 5.25
CA ALA A 88 -8.56 -14.05 4.41
C ALA A 88 -7.64 -13.11 3.63
N CYS A 89 -7.89 -12.92 2.33
CA CYS A 89 -7.09 -12.03 1.49
C CYS A 89 -7.87 -10.76 1.15
N ILE A 90 -7.32 -9.59 1.50
CA ILE A 90 -7.82 -8.30 1.04
C ILE A 90 -6.86 -7.77 -0.01
N THR A 91 -7.38 -7.53 -1.22
CA THR A 91 -6.60 -6.98 -2.33
C THR A 91 -7.08 -5.57 -2.68
N ARG A 92 -6.14 -4.64 -2.90
CA ARG A 92 -6.41 -3.27 -3.30
C ARG A 92 -5.37 -2.78 -4.29
N ASP A 93 -5.81 -2.00 -5.26
CA ASP A 93 -4.92 -1.27 -6.16
C ASP A 93 -4.59 0.11 -5.60
N LEU A 94 -3.32 0.47 -5.68
CA LEU A 94 -2.79 1.78 -5.32
C LEU A 94 -2.34 2.51 -6.59
N CYS A 95 -2.56 3.81 -6.63
CA CYS A 95 -2.02 4.72 -7.64
C CYS A 95 -1.06 5.68 -6.94
N MET A 96 0.18 5.76 -7.43
CA MET A 96 1.23 6.55 -6.80
C MET A 96 2.09 7.32 -7.82
N VAL A 97 2.75 8.35 -7.33
CA VAL A 97 3.77 9.13 -8.03
C VAL A 97 4.99 9.19 -7.11
N ILE A 98 6.15 8.76 -7.61
CA ILE A 98 7.40 8.73 -6.87
C ILE A 98 8.16 10.02 -7.16
N HIS A 99 8.51 10.75 -6.10
CA HIS A 99 9.29 11.97 -6.18
C HIS A 99 10.72 11.77 -5.67
N SER A 100 11.63 12.66 -6.07
CA SER A 100 12.97 12.73 -5.46
C SER A 100 12.84 13.07 -3.96
N ARG A 101 13.78 12.58 -3.15
CA ARG A 101 13.85 12.82 -1.69
C ARG A 101 13.80 14.30 -1.33
N ASP A 102 14.39 15.16 -2.16
CA ASP A 102 14.46 16.61 -1.91
C ASP A 102 13.23 17.37 -2.42
N THR A 103 12.25 16.67 -3.00
CA THR A 103 11.03 17.29 -3.49
C THR A 103 10.17 17.70 -2.30
N LYS A 104 9.86 19.00 -2.21
CA LYS A 104 8.88 19.50 -1.25
C LYS A 104 7.47 19.09 -1.69
N ILE A 105 7.03 17.91 -1.28
CA ILE A 105 5.65 17.44 -1.48
C ILE A 105 4.78 18.21 -0.49
N SER A 106 4.10 19.26 -0.96
CA SER A 106 2.97 19.79 -0.20
C SER A 106 1.89 18.72 -0.20
N ALA A 107 1.61 18.11 0.95
CA ALA A 107 0.58 17.08 1.05
C ALA A 107 -0.72 17.62 0.42
N PRO A 108 -1.29 16.96 -0.61
CA PRO A 108 -2.52 17.42 -1.22
C PRO A 108 -3.57 17.54 -0.11
N ARG A 109 -4.31 18.66 -0.09
CA ARG A 109 -5.30 18.97 0.95
C ARG A 109 -6.28 17.82 1.22
N ALA A 110 -6.50 16.93 0.24
CA ALA A 110 -7.31 15.73 0.35
C ALA A 110 -6.80 14.67 1.35
N LEU A 111 -5.47 14.50 1.53
CA LEU A 111 -4.92 13.51 2.47
C LEU A 111 -5.04 13.93 3.94
N LYS A 112 -5.19 15.24 4.21
CA LYS A 112 -5.40 15.75 5.56
C LYS A 112 -6.76 15.38 6.14
N ASN A 113 -7.73 15.01 5.30
CA ASN A 113 -9.09 14.65 5.72
C ASN A 113 -9.32 13.13 5.83
N LEU A 114 -8.33 12.29 5.45
CA LEU A 114 -8.46 10.82 5.52
C LEU A 114 -8.09 10.25 6.90
N PHE A 115 -7.25 10.96 7.65
CA PHE A 115 -7.10 10.72 9.08
C PHE A 115 -7.86 11.83 9.78
N GLY A 116 -8.99 11.48 10.39
CA GLY A 116 -9.78 12.40 11.21
C GLY A 116 -8.97 12.86 12.41
N VAL A 117 -8.10 13.85 12.22
CA VAL A 117 -7.60 14.67 13.30
C VAL A 117 -8.69 15.70 13.56
N SER A 118 -9.70 15.31 14.32
CA SER A 118 -10.43 16.29 15.13
C SER A 118 -9.42 16.86 16.10
N LYS A 119 -8.92 18.06 15.79
CA LYS A 119 -8.36 18.92 16.83
C LYS A 119 -9.51 19.32 17.74
N ASP A 120 -9.26 19.20 19.05
CA ASP A 120 -10.11 19.68 20.13
C ASP A 120 -10.66 21.09 19.89
#